data_AF-A0A140CWR6-F1
#
_entry.id   AF-A0A140CWR6-F1
#
_cell.length_a   1.000
_cell.length_b   1.000
_cell.length_c   1.000
_cell.angle_alpha   90.00
_cell.angle_beta   90.00
_cell.angle_gamma   90.00
#
_symmetry.space_group_name_H-M   'P 1'
#
loop_
_entity.id
_entity.type
_entity.pdbx_description
1 polymer ?
#
loop_
_entity_poly.entity_id
_entity_poly.type
_entity_poly.pdbx_seq_one_letter_code
_entity_poly.pdbx_strand_id
1 'polypeptide(L)'
;MQVFTDKFYQMIDQRISSEFLCADILVIVAVTDQESVNWIQKNSKNIPNVICFESSPILANKLGGSYLHTGTKGTLFDKIVGISQLKKTNESVEVVRTVSEAWDRHNSDDIRFCVLVIINAYIRPVPILKNLRSKGFSTLNCMVKNCGPQILNCLLDPSCRKALQCLNQCSPVDQVCNYRCIASYESPNLEAFSLCVLQKNNCLDLDAKIPNKPHVPPLVKFQGKDLCHEAAEDLFVGWLGRLDWSWRVVAGQNPAYDQFPCQFQLFYRGKAKGSFWYEPVFQVITLEGKMVWRRRKYRVKRGKIPGTFYFSVLDNGVVSNEFWTIVDVSDDFSWGLFHYNGAARVAGQSYSGAVLASPDGAYPKEAERGRLFSALEKCGIKEWELFTVNNCSCKDPPLGVPEGSRLHSIINLEDKSWASL
;
A
#
# COMPACT_ATOMS: atom_id res chain seq x y z
N MET A 1 16.60 -8.96 -10.99
CA MET A 1 17.46 -8.36 -9.94
C MET A 1 18.38 -9.47 -9.47
N GLN A 2 19.69 -9.30 -9.67
CA GLN A 2 20.70 -10.20 -9.12
C GLN A 2 21.30 -9.55 -7.88
N VAL A 3 21.61 -10.33 -6.85
CA VAL A 3 22.17 -9.85 -5.58
C VAL A 3 23.45 -10.61 -5.30
N PHE A 4 24.51 -9.89 -4.97
CA PHE A 4 25.84 -10.44 -4.67
C PHE A 4 26.35 -9.88 -3.35
N THR A 5 27.12 -10.68 -2.60
CA THR A 5 27.79 -10.25 -1.37
C THR A 5 29.10 -9.55 -1.69
N ASP A 6 29.56 -8.62 -0.86
CA ASP A 6 30.81 -7.86 -0.99
C ASP A 6 32.09 -8.70 -1.21
N LYS A 7 32.09 -9.99 -0.87
CA LYS A 7 33.19 -10.95 -1.14
C LYS A 7 33.26 -11.49 -2.58
N PHE A 8 32.47 -10.96 -3.51
CA PHE A 8 32.38 -11.48 -4.88
C PHE A 8 33.71 -11.42 -5.66
N TYR A 9 34.67 -10.57 -5.29
CA TYR A 9 35.97 -10.47 -5.97
C TYR A 9 36.84 -11.72 -5.78
N GLN A 10 36.60 -12.51 -4.73
CA GLN A 10 37.34 -13.74 -4.43
C GLN A 10 36.94 -14.89 -5.36
N MET A 11 35.77 -14.78 -5.99
CA MET A 11 35.25 -15.70 -6.98
C MET A 11 34.87 -14.87 -8.19
N ILE A 12 35.84 -14.50 -9.05
CA ILE A 12 35.54 -13.87 -10.34
C ILE A 12 34.83 -14.91 -11.20
N ASP A 13 33.54 -15.07 -10.96
CA ASP A 13 32.62 -15.85 -11.75
C ASP A 13 32.36 -15.04 -13.03
N GLN A 14 32.57 -15.67 -14.18
CA GLN A 14 32.27 -15.09 -15.50
C GLN A 14 30.84 -14.53 -15.54
N ARG A 15 29.94 -15.11 -14.76
CA ARG A 15 28.55 -14.67 -14.59
C ARG A 15 28.42 -13.24 -14.07
N ILE A 16 29.21 -12.83 -13.07
CA ILE A 16 29.14 -11.47 -12.48
C ILE A 16 29.58 -10.44 -13.52
N SER A 17 30.65 -10.74 -14.25
CA SER A 17 31.17 -9.86 -15.29
C SER A 17 30.15 -9.69 -16.43
N SER A 18 29.45 -10.74 -16.84
CA SER A 18 28.37 -10.64 -17.83
C SER A 18 27.17 -9.82 -17.35
N GLU A 19 26.78 -9.95 -16.09
CA GLU A 19 25.63 -9.20 -15.53
C GLU A 19 25.94 -7.70 -15.40
N PHE A 20 27.18 -7.34 -15.04
CA PHE A 20 27.62 -5.93 -14.97
C PHE A 20 27.64 -5.24 -16.34
N LEU A 21 27.89 -5.98 -17.43
CA LEU A 21 27.89 -5.43 -18.79
C LEU A 21 26.48 -5.05 -19.27
N CYS A 22 25.45 -5.71 -18.75
CA CYS A 22 24.06 -5.53 -19.17
C CYS A 22 23.20 -4.77 -18.14
N ALA A 23 23.78 -4.37 -17.00
CA ALA A 23 23.04 -3.74 -15.93
C ALA A 23 22.66 -2.28 -16.24
N ASP A 24 21.36 -1.97 -16.15
CA ASP A 24 20.86 -0.59 -16.23
C ASP A 24 21.02 0.19 -14.91
N ILE A 25 20.98 -0.53 -13.78
CA ILE A 25 21.09 0.01 -12.41
C ILE A 25 22.02 -0.87 -11.60
N LEU A 26 22.97 -0.25 -10.90
CA LEU A 26 23.78 -0.86 -9.86
C LEU A 26 23.46 -0.20 -8.51
N VAL A 27 23.02 -0.99 -7.55
CA VAL A 27 22.80 -0.56 -6.17
C VAL A 27 23.90 -1.15 -5.30
N ILE A 28 24.66 -0.29 -4.62
CA ILE A 28 25.79 -0.66 -3.78
C ILE A 28 25.42 -0.33 -2.33
N VAL A 29 25.48 -1.32 -1.46
CA VAL A 29 25.05 -1.19 -0.05
C VAL A 29 26.16 -1.67 0.85
N ALA A 30 26.56 -0.84 1.82
CA ALA A 30 27.53 -1.17 2.86
C ALA A 30 28.90 -1.70 2.37
N VAL A 31 29.33 -1.39 1.14
CA VAL A 31 30.62 -1.85 0.61
C VAL A 31 31.73 -0.89 1.04
N THR A 32 32.57 -1.35 1.97
CA THR A 32 33.68 -0.57 2.53
C THR A 32 35.05 -1.22 2.34
N ASP A 33 35.09 -2.52 2.02
CA ASP A 33 36.32 -3.26 1.70
C ASP A 33 37.03 -2.67 0.47
N GLN A 34 38.34 -2.46 0.59
CA GLN A 34 39.11 -1.74 -0.43
C GLN A 34 39.23 -2.53 -1.76
N GLU A 35 39.29 -3.86 -1.71
CA GLU A 35 39.38 -4.70 -2.90
C GLU A 35 38.05 -4.64 -3.68
N SER A 36 36.92 -4.78 -2.98
CA SER A 36 35.58 -4.64 -3.55
C SER A 36 35.36 -3.25 -4.12
N VAL A 37 35.74 -2.18 -3.40
CA VAL A 37 35.63 -0.79 -3.86
C VAL A 37 36.41 -0.59 -5.17
N ASN A 38 37.67 -1.04 -5.22
CA ASN A 38 38.51 -0.91 -6.40
C ASN A 38 37.94 -1.69 -7.60
N TRP A 39 37.44 -2.90 -7.35
CA TRP A 39 36.83 -3.72 -8.39
C TRP A 39 35.57 -3.06 -8.95
N ILE A 40 34.68 -2.57 -8.08
CA ILE A 40 33.44 -1.90 -8.50
C ILE A 40 33.76 -0.67 -9.34
N GLN A 41 34.70 0.17 -8.88
CA GLN A 41 35.07 1.39 -9.61
C GLN A 41 35.65 1.08 -11.00
N LYS A 42 36.35 -0.04 -11.15
CA LYS A 42 36.90 -0.48 -12.44
C LYS A 42 35.80 -0.99 -13.38
N ASN A 43 34.82 -1.73 -12.86
CA ASN A 43 33.86 -2.49 -13.68
C ASN A 43 32.48 -1.84 -13.84
N SER A 44 32.13 -0.85 -13.01
CA SER A 44 30.82 -0.16 -13.08
C SER A 44 30.79 1.04 -14.05
N LYS A 45 31.91 1.34 -14.73
CA LYS A 45 32.05 2.54 -15.58
C LYS A 45 30.96 2.67 -16.65
N ASN A 46 30.53 1.55 -17.23
CA ASN A 46 29.53 1.55 -18.30
C ASN A 46 28.09 1.56 -17.79
N ILE A 47 27.87 1.34 -16.50
CA ILE A 47 26.54 1.34 -15.90
C ILE A 47 26.08 2.80 -15.76
N PRO A 48 24.95 3.19 -16.36
CA PRO A 48 24.53 4.58 -16.39
C PRO A 48 24.00 5.08 -15.04
N ASN A 49 23.41 4.18 -14.24
CA ASN A 49 22.79 4.48 -12.95
C ASN A 49 23.43 3.65 -11.83
N VAL A 50 24.26 4.28 -11.01
CA VAL A 50 24.93 3.71 -9.84
C VAL A 50 24.50 4.51 -8.62
N ILE A 51 23.98 3.84 -7.59
CA ILE A 51 23.66 4.47 -6.31
C ILE A 51 24.29 3.71 -5.16
N CYS A 52 24.87 4.47 -4.23
CA CYS A 52 25.62 3.99 -3.10
C CYS A 52 24.89 4.37 -1.80
N PHE A 53 24.66 3.39 -0.95
CA PHE A 53 24.14 3.57 0.40
C PHE A 53 25.14 3.00 1.40
N GLU A 54 25.46 3.78 2.43
CA GLU A 54 26.34 3.35 3.55
C GLU A 54 27.69 2.76 3.10
N SER A 55 28.12 3.09 1.88
CA SER A 55 29.31 2.52 1.25
C SER A 55 30.49 3.51 1.31
N SER A 56 31.67 3.04 0.90
CA SER A 56 32.89 3.86 0.87
C SER A 56 32.65 5.19 0.12
N PRO A 57 33.13 6.34 0.65
CA PRO A 57 32.96 7.65 0.02
C PRO A 57 33.68 7.78 -1.34
N ILE A 58 34.58 6.84 -1.65
CA ILE A 58 35.25 6.74 -2.96
C ILE A 58 34.25 6.35 -4.06
N LEU A 59 33.19 5.61 -3.71
CA LEU A 59 32.15 5.19 -4.64
C LEU A 59 31.12 6.31 -4.80
N ALA A 60 31.19 7.03 -5.92
CA ALA A 60 30.28 8.13 -6.21
C ALA A 60 28.97 7.67 -6.85
N ASN A 61 27.88 8.33 -6.46
CA ASN A 61 26.60 8.21 -7.15
C ASN A 61 26.74 8.69 -8.59
N LYS A 62 26.14 7.95 -9.52
CA LYS A 62 26.11 8.24 -10.95
C LYS A 62 24.70 8.05 -11.45
N LEU A 63 24.08 9.05 -12.07
CA LEU A 63 22.73 8.91 -12.61
C LEU A 63 22.69 9.44 -14.05
N GLY A 64 22.04 8.70 -14.94
CA GLY A 64 21.94 9.07 -16.36
C GLY A 64 23.30 9.22 -17.06
N GLY A 65 24.34 8.52 -16.57
CA GLY A 65 25.70 8.60 -17.11
C GLY A 65 26.60 9.63 -16.43
N SER A 66 26.08 10.51 -15.57
CA SER A 66 26.83 11.60 -14.96
C SER A 66 27.09 11.36 -13.47
N TYR A 67 28.34 11.55 -13.03
CA TYR A 67 28.71 11.47 -11.62
C TYR A 67 28.19 12.69 -10.85
N LEU A 68 27.74 12.46 -9.62
CA LEU A 68 27.25 13.49 -8.73
C LEU A 68 28.32 13.76 -7.67
N HIS A 69 28.91 14.95 -7.74
CA HIS A 69 29.86 15.41 -6.73
C HIS A 69 29.10 16.07 -5.58
N THR A 70 29.08 15.41 -4.43
CA THR A 70 28.69 16.01 -3.15
C THR A 70 29.91 16.73 -2.57
N GLY A 71 30.12 18.01 -2.92
CA GLY A 71 31.21 18.80 -2.36
C GLY A 71 31.23 20.27 -2.78
N THR A 72 30.91 21.14 -1.81
CA THR A 72 31.38 22.53 -1.59
C THR A 72 31.30 23.56 -2.74
N LYS A 73 30.58 24.67 -2.47
CA LYS A 73 30.47 25.90 -3.29
C LYS A 73 31.69 26.18 -4.19
N GLY A 74 31.55 25.87 -5.48
CA GLY A 74 32.50 26.20 -6.54
C GLY A 74 32.15 27.50 -7.28
N THR A 75 33.18 28.11 -7.84
CA THR A 75 33.36 29.52 -8.18
C THR A 75 32.67 30.00 -9.47
N LEU A 76 32.59 31.34 -9.62
CA LEU A 76 31.80 32.11 -10.58
C LEU A 76 32.10 31.93 -12.09
N PHE A 77 32.96 30.99 -12.51
CA PHE A 77 33.48 30.93 -13.89
C PHE A 77 32.83 29.90 -14.83
N ASP A 78 31.93 29.01 -14.36
CA ASP A 78 31.31 27.98 -15.22
C ASP A 78 30.03 28.43 -15.96
N LYS A 79 29.68 29.72 -15.93
CA LYS A 79 28.34 30.20 -16.32
C LYS A 79 28.04 30.32 -17.82
N ILE A 80 28.98 30.05 -18.74
CA ILE A 80 28.79 30.45 -20.15
C ILE A 80 28.45 29.30 -21.12
N VAL A 81 28.47 28.02 -20.70
CA VAL A 81 28.11 26.89 -21.61
C VAL A 81 26.97 25.98 -21.08
N GLY A 82 26.43 26.23 -19.89
CA GLY A 82 25.79 25.17 -19.10
C GLY A 82 24.27 25.14 -18.90
N ILE A 83 23.42 25.80 -19.69
CA ILE A 83 21.97 25.91 -19.34
C ILE A 83 21.24 24.55 -19.38
N SER A 84 21.56 23.65 -20.32
CA SER A 84 20.93 22.31 -20.39
C SER A 84 21.53 21.31 -19.40
N GLN A 85 22.84 21.38 -19.17
CA GLN A 85 23.54 20.54 -18.18
C GLN A 85 23.15 20.91 -16.75
N LEU A 86 23.05 22.20 -16.39
CA LEU A 86 22.64 22.62 -15.03
C LEU A 86 21.27 22.05 -14.65
N LYS A 87 20.31 22.07 -15.57
CA LYS A 87 18.94 21.59 -15.31
C LYS A 87 18.92 20.08 -15.03
N LYS A 88 19.68 19.31 -15.82
CA LYS A 88 19.81 17.85 -15.68
C LYS A 88 20.57 17.46 -14.40
N THR A 89 21.57 18.25 -14.00
CA THR A 89 22.30 18.06 -12.73
C THR A 89 21.41 18.34 -11.52
N ASN A 90 20.58 19.39 -11.55
CA ASN A 90 19.64 19.69 -10.46
C ASN A 90 18.59 18.59 -10.25
N GLU A 91 18.02 18.05 -11.34
CA GLU A 91 17.06 16.93 -11.26
C GLU A 91 17.71 15.66 -10.68
N SER A 92 18.97 15.39 -11.03
CA SER A 92 19.70 14.21 -10.55
C SER A 92 20.07 14.31 -9.07
N VAL A 93 20.40 15.50 -8.58
CA VAL A 93 20.62 15.77 -7.15
C VAL A 93 19.33 15.59 -6.36
N GLU A 94 18.19 16.04 -6.89
CA GLU A 94 16.90 15.85 -6.25
C GLU A 94 16.52 14.36 -6.15
N VAL A 95 16.75 13.58 -7.21
CA VAL A 95 16.53 12.13 -7.21
C VAL A 95 17.37 11.44 -6.14
N VAL A 96 18.68 11.73 -6.05
CA VAL A 96 19.54 11.16 -5.00
C VAL A 96 19.02 11.52 -3.62
N ARG A 97 18.67 12.80 -3.38
CA ARG A 97 18.12 13.23 -2.08
C ARG A 97 16.87 12.44 -1.70
N THR A 98 15.89 12.33 -2.60
CA THR A 98 14.65 11.57 -2.36
C THR A 98 14.93 10.11 -2.05
N VAL A 99 15.87 9.50 -2.77
CA VAL A 99 16.25 8.10 -2.61
C VAL A 99 17.02 7.88 -1.30
N SER A 100 17.90 8.80 -0.90
CA SER A 100 18.59 8.75 0.40
C SER A 100 17.60 8.93 1.58
N GLU A 101 16.70 9.91 1.50
CA GLU A 101 15.66 10.13 2.53
C GLU A 101 14.71 8.94 2.70
N ALA A 102 14.49 8.15 1.64
CA ALA A 102 13.71 6.91 1.71
C ALA A 102 14.55 5.76 2.29
N TRP A 103 15.81 5.63 1.86
CA TRP A 103 16.73 4.63 2.40
C TRP A 103 16.90 4.72 3.93
N ASP A 104 17.04 5.93 4.46
CA ASP A 104 17.24 6.21 5.89
C ASP A 104 16.06 5.76 6.78
N ARG A 105 14.92 5.35 6.20
CA ARG A 105 13.77 4.80 6.93
C ARG A 105 13.82 3.29 7.14
N HIS A 106 14.85 2.61 6.62
CA HIS A 106 15.18 1.21 6.89
C HIS A 106 14.00 0.21 6.79
N ASN A 107 13.17 0.31 5.75
CA ASN A 107 12.09 -0.65 5.48
C ASN A 107 12.08 -1.09 4.00
N SER A 108 11.50 -2.26 3.72
CA SER A 108 11.51 -2.89 2.39
C SER A 108 10.72 -2.12 1.34
N ASP A 109 9.63 -1.45 1.72
CA ASP A 109 8.81 -0.66 0.81
C ASP A 109 9.57 0.57 0.31
N ASP A 110 10.34 1.22 1.18
CA ASP A 110 11.18 2.34 0.80
C ASP A 110 12.35 1.90 -0.10
N ILE A 111 12.94 0.71 0.09
CA ILE A 111 13.94 0.16 -0.84
C ILE A 111 13.33 -0.04 -2.23
N ARG A 112 12.12 -0.61 -2.30
CA ARG A 112 11.38 -0.76 -3.56
C ARG A 112 11.10 0.61 -4.18
N PHE A 113 10.69 1.58 -3.38
CA PHE A 113 10.45 2.95 -3.82
C PHE A 113 11.70 3.59 -4.42
N CYS A 114 12.85 3.49 -3.75
CA CYS A 114 14.13 3.99 -4.23
C CYS A 114 14.44 3.51 -5.65
N VAL A 115 14.32 2.20 -5.88
CA VAL A 115 14.56 1.60 -7.20
C VAL A 115 13.57 2.11 -8.24
N LEU A 116 12.28 2.18 -7.89
CA LEU A 116 11.26 2.68 -8.80
C LEU A 116 11.50 4.14 -9.20
N VAL A 117 11.97 5.00 -8.28
CA VAL A 117 12.29 6.41 -8.57
C VAL A 117 13.41 6.52 -9.61
N ILE A 118 14.47 5.73 -9.47
CA ILE A 118 15.58 5.70 -10.43
C ILE A 118 15.11 5.20 -11.80
N ILE A 119 14.32 4.10 -11.83
CA ILE A 119 13.74 3.58 -13.08
C ILE A 119 12.90 4.67 -13.76
N ASN A 120 12.04 5.35 -13.00
CA ASN A 120 11.15 6.39 -13.51
C ASN A 120 11.91 7.58 -14.10
N ALA A 121 13.01 7.98 -13.47
CA ALA A 121 13.79 9.13 -13.89
C ALA A 121 14.69 8.85 -15.10
N TYR A 122 15.28 7.64 -15.19
CA TYR A 122 16.38 7.39 -16.15
C TYR A 122 16.15 6.26 -17.15
N ILE A 123 15.20 5.35 -16.91
CA ILE A 123 14.99 4.17 -17.75
C ILE A 123 13.66 4.27 -18.49
N ARG A 124 12.56 4.34 -17.74
CA ARG A 124 11.21 4.42 -18.30
C ARG A 124 10.24 4.98 -17.28
N PRO A 125 9.21 5.73 -17.71
CA PRO A 125 8.15 6.16 -16.81
C PRO A 125 7.54 4.98 -16.04
N VAL A 126 7.47 5.12 -14.72
CA VAL A 126 6.83 4.17 -13.82
C VAL A 126 5.45 4.72 -13.45
N PRO A 127 4.35 4.07 -13.90
CA PRO A 127 3.01 4.62 -13.73
C PRO A 127 2.64 4.99 -12.29
N ILE A 128 3.08 4.20 -11.30
CA ILE A 128 2.79 4.45 -9.88
C ILE A 128 3.50 5.72 -9.33
N LEU A 129 4.54 6.21 -10.00
CA LEU A 129 5.32 7.39 -9.58
C LEU A 129 4.95 8.69 -10.30
N LYS A 130 4.00 8.64 -11.26
CA LYS A 130 3.54 9.82 -12.01
C LYS A 130 3.01 10.94 -11.08
N ASN A 131 2.51 10.54 -9.91
CA ASN A 131 1.80 11.37 -8.94
C ASN A 131 2.72 12.13 -7.95
N LEU A 132 4.04 11.89 -7.97
CA LEU A 132 5.01 12.59 -7.11
C LEU A 132 5.24 14.07 -7.49
N ARG A 133 4.71 14.54 -8.63
CA ARG A 133 5.11 15.80 -9.28
C ARG A 133 4.15 16.99 -9.10
N SER A 134 3.04 16.85 -8.37
CA SER A 134 2.03 17.91 -8.28
C SER A 134 2.36 18.99 -7.24
N LYS A 135 3.45 19.74 -7.44
CA LYS A 135 3.73 20.97 -6.68
C LYS A 135 4.01 22.12 -7.66
N GLY A 136 3.01 22.96 -7.91
CA GLY A 136 3.13 24.12 -8.79
C GLY A 136 2.01 25.15 -8.61
N PHE A 137 2.22 26.36 -9.16
CA PHE A 137 1.25 27.48 -9.10
C PHE A 137 -0.12 27.15 -9.72
N SER A 138 -0.17 26.23 -10.70
CA SER A 138 -1.40 25.77 -11.34
C SER A 138 -2.34 25.04 -10.37
N THR A 139 -1.78 24.23 -9.46
CA THR A 139 -2.50 23.52 -8.42
C THR A 139 -3.17 24.50 -7.45
N LEU A 140 -2.43 25.49 -6.94
CA LEU A 140 -2.97 26.50 -6.03
C LEU A 140 -4.08 27.31 -6.71
N ASN A 141 -3.90 27.69 -7.98
CA ASN A 141 -4.92 28.41 -8.73
C ASN A 141 -6.22 27.60 -8.89
N CYS A 142 -6.11 26.30 -9.20
CA CYS A 142 -7.27 25.40 -9.26
C CYS A 142 -8.00 25.32 -7.92
N MET A 143 -7.26 25.10 -6.83
CA MET A 143 -7.80 24.98 -5.48
C MET A 143 -8.55 26.26 -5.06
N VAL A 144 -7.90 27.42 -5.19
CA VAL A 144 -8.50 28.71 -4.79
C VAL A 144 -9.73 29.04 -5.63
N LYS A 145 -9.66 28.81 -6.96
CA LYS A 145 -10.77 29.12 -7.87
C LYS A 145 -12.00 28.23 -7.65
N ASN A 146 -11.81 26.93 -7.45
CA ASN A 146 -12.92 25.96 -7.45
C ASN A 146 -13.35 25.51 -6.04
N CYS A 147 -12.48 25.66 -5.03
CA CYS A 147 -12.67 25.09 -3.70
C CYS A 147 -12.42 26.08 -2.56
N GLY A 148 -12.40 27.39 -2.84
CA GLY A 148 -12.13 28.46 -1.86
C GLY A 148 -12.89 28.31 -0.54
N PRO A 149 -14.22 28.10 -0.53
CA PRO A 149 -14.99 27.91 0.71
C PRO A 149 -14.54 26.68 1.52
N GLN A 150 -14.29 25.55 0.87
CA GLN A 150 -13.85 24.32 1.54
C GLN A 150 -12.44 24.46 2.11
N ILE A 151 -11.55 25.18 1.41
CA ILE A 151 -10.22 25.52 1.90
C ILE A 151 -10.34 26.39 3.16
N LEU A 152 -11.13 27.45 3.12
CA LEU A 152 -11.32 28.34 4.26
C LEU A 152 -11.87 27.59 5.47
N ASN A 153 -12.92 26.78 5.28
CA ASN A 153 -13.52 25.99 6.34
C ASN A 153 -12.53 24.98 6.94
N CYS A 154 -11.71 24.33 6.11
CA CYS A 154 -10.64 23.46 6.59
C CYS A 154 -9.56 24.22 7.38
N LEU A 155 -9.16 25.41 6.94
CA LEU A 155 -8.18 26.23 7.66
C LEU A 155 -8.72 26.77 8.99
N LEU A 156 -10.04 26.96 9.11
CA LEU A 156 -10.68 27.34 10.38
C LEU A 156 -10.89 26.15 11.33
N ASP A 157 -10.94 24.92 10.80
CA ASP A 157 -11.03 23.70 11.59
C ASP A 157 -9.64 23.26 12.13
N PRO A 158 -9.44 23.18 13.46
CA PRO A 158 -8.18 22.73 14.04
C PRO A 158 -7.77 21.31 13.60
N SER A 159 -8.73 20.39 13.46
CA SER A 159 -8.45 19.01 13.05
C SER A 159 -7.99 18.96 11.59
N CYS A 160 -8.73 19.61 10.69
CA CYS A 160 -8.34 19.68 9.28
C CYS A 160 -6.97 20.35 9.08
N ARG A 161 -6.65 21.44 9.80
CA ARG A 161 -5.31 22.04 9.76
C ARG A 161 -4.21 21.06 10.18
N LYS A 162 -4.41 20.32 11.27
CA LYS A 162 -3.45 19.30 11.72
C LYS A 162 -3.29 18.18 10.68
N ALA A 163 -4.38 17.75 10.05
CA ALA A 163 -4.35 16.80 8.95
C ALA A 163 -3.48 17.30 7.79
N LEU A 164 -3.71 18.52 7.31
CA LEU A 164 -2.92 19.11 6.22
C LEU A 164 -1.45 19.29 6.60
N GLN A 165 -1.16 19.72 7.83
CA GLN A 165 0.23 19.86 8.31
C GLN A 165 0.95 18.51 8.36
N CYS A 166 0.28 17.47 8.86
CA CYS A 166 0.78 16.11 8.91
C CYS A 166 1.03 15.55 7.50
N LEU A 167 0.04 15.67 6.61
CA LEU A 167 0.15 15.21 5.21
C LEU A 167 1.28 15.89 4.44
N ASN A 168 1.55 17.17 4.71
CA ASN A 168 2.66 17.89 4.09
C ASN A 168 4.05 17.37 4.51
N GLN A 169 4.13 16.64 5.63
CA GLN A 169 5.35 16.01 6.12
C GLN A 169 5.52 14.58 5.59
N CYS A 170 4.45 13.96 5.09
CA CYS A 170 4.53 12.63 4.48
C CYS A 170 5.15 12.68 3.09
N SER A 171 5.88 11.63 2.73
CA SER A 171 6.19 11.36 1.32
C SER A 171 4.88 11.08 0.55
N PRO A 172 4.70 11.55 -0.69
CA PRO A 172 3.45 11.32 -1.43
C PRO A 172 3.20 9.84 -1.78
N VAL A 173 4.20 8.97 -1.62
CA VAL A 173 4.05 7.51 -1.78
C VAL A 173 3.95 6.74 -0.47
N ASP A 174 4.13 7.41 0.68
CA ASP A 174 4.06 6.78 1.99
C ASP A 174 2.60 6.63 2.42
N GLN A 175 1.98 5.52 2.01
CA GLN A 175 0.58 5.24 2.28
C GLN A 175 0.29 5.15 3.78
N VAL A 176 1.23 4.63 4.56
CA VAL A 176 1.11 4.49 6.02
C VAL A 176 1.02 5.87 6.67
N CYS A 177 1.97 6.76 6.37
CA CYS A 177 1.98 8.12 6.89
C CYS A 177 0.71 8.87 6.47
N ASN A 178 0.38 8.85 5.18
CA ASN A 178 -0.78 9.58 4.65
C ASN A 178 -2.09 9.11 5.30
N TYR A 179 -2.34 7.80 5.33
CA TYR A 179 -3.57 7.28 5.90
C TYR A 179 -3.63 7.48 7.42
N ARG A 180 -2.50 7.34 8.13
CA ARG A 180 -2.45 7.61 9.58
C ARG A 180 -2.73 9.08 9.92
N CYS A 181 -2.23 10.03 9.13
CA CYS A 181 -2.57 11.45 9.28
C CYS A 181 -4.07 11.67 9.13
N ILE A 182 -4.67 11.14 8.06
CA ILE A 182 -6.10 11.27 7.78
C ILE A 182 -6.90 10.66 8.93
N ALA A 183 -6.66 9.39 9.25
CA ALA A 183 -7.38 8.64 10.27
C ALA A 183 -7.25 9.23 11.70
N SER A 184 -6.17 9.95 11.98
CA SER A 184 -5.98 10.67 13.25
C SER A 184 -6.82 11.93 13.36
N TYR A 185 -7.08 12.60 12.23
CA TYR A 185 -7.61 13.96 12.17
C TYR A 185 -8.90 14.12 11.36
N GLU A 186 -9.58 13.01 11.04
CA GLU A 186 -10.80 13.03 10.24
C GLU A 186 -11.83 14.01 10.79
N SER A 187 -12.34 14.86 9.90
CA SER A 187 -13.41 15.80 10.18
C SER A 187 -14.27 16.01 8.94
N PRO A 188 -15.53 16.44 9.08
CA PRO A 188 -16.38 16.77 7.93
C PRO A 188 -15.75 17.83 7.01
N ASN A 189 -14.96 18.76 7.57
CA ASN A 189 -14.28 19.79 6.79
C ASN A 189 -13.11 19.22 5.99
N LEU A 190 -12.36 18.25 6.54
CA LEU A 190 -11.31 17.53 5.80
C LEU A 190 -11.89 16.71 4.65
N GLU A 191 -13.00 16.01 4.89
CA GLU A 191 -13.73 15.28 3.86
C GLU A 191 -14.21 16.22 2.74
N ALA A 192 -14.86 17.33 3.09
CA ALA A 192 -15.36 18.30 2.11
C ALA A 192 -14.23 18.95 1.29
N PHE A 193 -13.11 19.27 1.95
CA PHE A 193 -11.89 19.76 1.30
C PHE A 193 -11.36 18.74 0.29
N SER A 194 -11.13 17.51 0.72
CA SER A 194 -10.56 16.43 -0.10
C SER A 194 -11.49 16.09 -1.28
N LEU A 195 -12.80 16.04 -1.03
CA LEU A 195 -13.83 15.84 -2.05
C LEU A 195 -13.77 16.92 -3.13
N CYS A 196 -13.63 18.19 -2.74
CA CYS A 196 -13.56 19.27 -3.71
C CYS A 196 -12.26 19.23 -4.52
N VAL A 197 -11.12 19.18 -3.81
CA VAL A 197 -9.79 19.35 -4.39
C VAL A 197 -9.37 18.13 -5.22
N LEU A 198 -9.56 16.93 -4.70
CA LEU A 198 -9.12 15.69 -5.34
C LEU A 198 -10.22 15.12 -6.23
N GLN A 199 -11.40 14.91 -5.68
CA GLN A 199 -12.41 14.09 -6.34
C GLN A 199 -13.25 14.83 -7.39
N LYS A 200 -13.63 16.09 -7.12
CA LYS A 200 -14.47 16.87 -8.05
C LYS A 200 -13.64 17.62 -9.10
N ASN A 201 -12.53 18.22 -8.70
CA ASN A 201 -11.74 19.08 -9.58
C ASN A 201 -10.37 18.50 -9.96
N ASN A 202 -9.91 17.43 -9.28
CA ASN A 202 -8.59 16.83 -9.44
C ASN A 202 -7.47 17.88 -9.61
N CYS A 203 -7.42 18.87 -8.71
CA CYS A 203 -6.48 19.99 -8.80
C CYS A 203 -5.00 19.58 -8.71
N LEU A 204 -4.74 18.34 -8.27
CA LEU A 204 -3.41 17.74 -8.24
C LEU A 204 -3.08 16.93 -9.51
N ASP A 205 -4.03 16.79 -10.45
CA ASP A 205 -3.92 16.00 -11.68
C ASP A 205 -3.40 14.57 -11.42
N LEU A 206 -3.92 13.94 -10.36
CA LEU A 206 -3.51 12.61 -9.96
C LEU A 206 -4.35 11.57 -10.67
N ASP A 207 -3.70 10.45 -11.00
CA ASP A 207 -4.37 9.30 -11.59
C ASP A 207 -3.69 8.00 -11.15
N ALA A 208 -4.49 7.03 -10.76
CA ALA A 208 -4.03 5.72 -10.35
C ALA A 208 -5.01 4.64 -10.82
N LYS A 209 -4.50 3.46 -11.16
CA LYS A 209 -5.30 2.35 -11.67
C LYS A 209 -5.19 1.18 -10.72
N ILE A 210 -6.29 0.46 -10.54
CA ILE A 210 -6.29 -0.79 -9.79
C ILE A 210 -5.21 -1.72 -10.40
N PRO A 211 -4.24 -2.20 -9.60
CA PRO A 211 -3.23 -3.13 -10.09
C PRO A 211 -3.88 -4.38 -10.68
N ASN A 212 -3.34 -4.85 -11.80
CA ASN A 212 -3.76 -6.11 -12.43
C ASN A 212 -2.90 -7.31 -11.98
N LYS A 213 -1.90 -7.06 -11.14
CA LYS A 213 -0.97 -8.05 -10.60
C LYS A 213 -0.82 -7.86 -9.08
N PRO A 214 -0.62 -8.95 -8.31
CA PRO A 214 -0.63 -10.34 -8.77
C PRO A 214 -2.02 -10.79 -9.23
N HIS A 215 -2.07 -11.78 -10.12
CA HIS A 215 -3.33 -12.42 -10.48
C HIS A 215 -3.58 -13.55 -9.48
N VAL A 216 -4.57 -13.36 -8.62
CA VAL A 216 -4.92 -14.34 -7.58
C VAL A 216 -6.14 -15.13 -8.04
N PRO A 217 -6.03 -16.46 -8.20
CA PRO A 217 -7.17 -17.29 -8.58
C PRO A 217 -8.19 -17.36 -7.43
N PRO A 218 -9.50 -17.19 -7.70
CA PRO A 218 -10.53 -17.33 -6.67
C PRO A 218 -10.70 -18.79 -6.23
N LEU A 219 -11.22 -18.97 -5.02
CA LEU A 219 -11.76 -20.24 -4.55
C LEU A 219 -12.87 -20.72 -5.51
N VAL A 220 -12.75 -21.93 -6.03
CA VAL A 220 -13.69 -22.50 -7.01
C VAL A 220 -14.64 -23.53 -6.42
N LYS A 221 -14.26 -24.15 -5.29
CA LYS A 221 -15.06 -25.15 -4.58
C LYS A 221 -15.02 -24.87 -3.09
N PHE A 222 -16.14 -25.13 -2.42
CA PHE A 222 -16.25 -25.07 -0.97
C PHE A 222 -17.02 -26.31 -0.48
N GLN A 223 -16.46 -27.04 0.49
CA GLN A 223 -17.06 -28.29 0.99
C GLN A 223 -17.44 -29.28 -0.12
N GLY A 224 -16.56 -29.42 -1.13
CA GLY A 224 -16.72 -30.33 -2.26
C GLY A 224 -17.69 -29.88 -3.36
N LYS A 225 -18.41 -28.77 -3.19
CA LYS A 225 -19.37 -28.22 -4.17
C LYS A 225 -18.77 -27.05 -4.94
N ASP A 226 -19.16 -26.88 -6.20
CA ASP A 226 -18.76 -25.71 -7.00
C ASP A 226 -19.30 -24.42 -6.36
N LEU A 227 -18.45 -23.40 -6.28
CA LEU A 227 -18.77 -22.14 -5.65
C LEU A 227 -19.71 -21.32 -6.56
N CYS A 228 -20.91 -21.00 -6.07
CA CYS A 228 -21.80 -20.03 -6.70
C CYS A 228 -21.69 -18.65 -6.03
N HIS A 229 -22.32 -17.62 -6.61
CA HIS A 229 -22.24 -16.27 -6.07
C HIS A 229 -22.87 -16.15 -4.67
N GLU A 230 -23.98 -16.85 -4.43
CA GLU A 230 -24.65 -16.89 -3.13
C GLU A 230 -23.75 -17.53 -2.07
N ALA A 231 -23.08 -18.65 -2.41
CA ALA A 231 -22.11 -19.30 -1.54
C ALA A 231 -20.93 -18.36 -1.23
N ALA A 232 -20.38 -17.71 -2.26
CA ALA A 232 -19.25 -16.80 -2.10
C ALA A 232 -19.59 -15.60 -1.19
N GLU A 233 -20.79 -15.04 -1.32
CA GLU A 233 -21.28 -14.02 -0.39
C GLU A 233 -21.42 -14.57 1.03
N ASP A 234 -21.95 -15.78 1.20
CA ASP A 234 -22.08 -16.42 2.52
C ASP A 234 -20.72 -16.69 3.19
N LEU A 235 -19.68 -17.00 2.40
CA LEU A 235 -18.29 -17.10 2.90
C LEU A 235 -17.80 -15.76 3.48
N PHE A 236 -18.13 -14.64 2.83
CA PHE A 236 -17.85 -13.32 3.40
C PHE A 236 -18.69 -13.02 4.63
N VAL A 237 -20.00 -13.34 4.61
CA VAL A 237 -20.88 -13.15 5.79
C VAL A 237 -20.32 -13.88 7.00
N GLY A 238 -19.71 -15.05 6.79
CA GLY A 238 -18.94 -15.73 7.82
C GLY A 238 -19.78 -15.99 9.06
N TRP A 239 -19.32 -15.53 10.22
CA TRP A 239 -19.95 -15.79 11.52
C TRP A 239 -21.09 -14.83 11.89
N LEU A 240 -21.37 -13.82 11.06
CA LEU A 240 -22.37 -12.81 11.40
C LEU A 240 -23.76 -13.45 11.55
N GLY A 241 -24.41 -13.21 12.70
CA GLY A 241 -25.68 -13.84 13.09
C GLY A 241 -25.54 -14.87 14.20
N ARG A 242 -24.36 -15.47 14.32
CA ARG A 242 -23.91 -16.20 15.52
C ARG A 242 -23.05 -15.33 16.41
N LEU A 243 -22.19 -14.53 15.77
CA LEU A 243 -21.44 -13.45 16.38
C LEU A 243 -21.98 -12.11 15.87
N ASP A 244 -21.57 -11.02 16.52
CA ASP A 244 -21.90 -9.65 16.11
C ASP A 244 -21.09 -9.16 14.90
N TRP A 245 -20.21 -10.02 14.36
CA TRP A 245 -19.34 -9.75 13.22
C TRP A 245 -19.17 -10.96 12.30
N SER A 246 -18.74 -10.70 11.06
CA SER A 246 -18.44 -11.75 10.08
C SER A 246 -17.10 -12.41 10.36
N TRP A 247 -16.08 -11.58 10.50
CA TRP A 247 -14.69 -12.00 10.71
C TRP A 247 -13.93 -10.96 11.55
N ARG A 248 -12.93 -11.41 12.32
CA ARG A 248 -11.91 -10.55 12.91
C ARG A 248 -10.61 -10.72 12.15
N VAL A 249 -9.95 -9.62 11.83
CA VAL A 249 -8.66 -9.68 11.15
C VAL A 249 -7.60 -10.15 12.13
N VAL A 250 -6.87 -11.17 11.71
CA VAL A 250 -5.72 -11.75 12.42
C VAL A 250 -4.46 -10.99 12.03
N ALA A 251 -4.24 -10.84 10.73
CA ALA A 251 -3.09 -10.18 10.15
C ALA A 251 -3.41 -9.76 8.72
N GLY A 252 -2.67 -8.78 8.20
CA GLY A 252 -2.73 -8.46 6.77
C GLY A 252 -1.43 -7.93 6.22
N GLN A 253 -1.33 -7.91 4.89
CA GLN A 253 -0.08 -7.62 4.20
C GLN A 253 0.21 -6.12 4.12
N ASN A 254 -0.81 -5.28 3.93
CA ASN A 254 -0.58 -3.86 3.73
C ASN A 254 -0.64 -3.11 5.07
N PRO A 255 0.48 -2.61 5.60
CA PRO A 255 0.50 -1.96 6.92
C PRO A 255 -0.33 -0.67 6.97
N ALA A 256 -0.60 -0.04 5.82
CA ALA A 256 -1.39 1.19 5.77
C ALA A 256 -2.88 0.94 6.03
N TYR A 257 -3.39 -0.24 5.68
CA TYR A 257 -4.83 -0.55 5.67
C TYR A 257 -5.21 -1.73 6.57
N ASP A 258 -4.26 -2.64 6.84
CA ASP A 258 -4.55 -3.93 7.48
C ASP A 258 -3.96 -4.05 8.91
N GLN A 259 -3.16 -3.09 9.37
CA GLN A 259 -2.49 -3.15 10.68
C GLN A 259 -3.16 -2.23 11.72
N PHE A 260 -4.49 -2.22 11.77
CA PHE A 260 -5.24 -1.47 12.79
C PHE A 260 -5.65 -2.38 13.95
N PRO A 261 -5.48 -1.95 15.21
CA PRO A 261 -5.98 -2.71 16.35
C PRO A 261 -7.48 -2.97 16.24
N CYS A 262 -7.91 -4.13 16.75
CA CYS A 262 -9.32 -4.48 16.89
C CYS A 262 -10.14 -4.31 15.60
N GLN A 263 -9.70 -4.98 14.54
CA GLN A 263 -10.33 -4.86 13.23
C GLN A 263 -11.39 -5.97 13.02
N PHE A 264 -12.64 -5.55 12.95
CA PHE A 264 -13.82 -6.37 12.67
C PHE A 264 -14.28 -6.12 11.23
N GLN A 265 -14.78 -7.17 10.60
CA GLN A 265 -15.38 -7.12 9.27
C GLN A 265 -16.86 -7.48 9.38
N LEU A 266 -17.72 -6.66 8.80
CA LEU A 266 -19.15 -6.92 8.68
C LEU A 266 -19.50 -7.07 7.20
N PHE A 267 -20.00 -8.23 6.80
CA PHE A 267 -20.54 -8.49 5.47
C PHE A 267 -22.00 -8.88 5.58
N TYR A 268 -22.88 -8.21 4.85
CA TYR A 268 -24.31 -8.48 4.94
C TYR A 268 -25.08 -8.01 3.71
N ARG A 269 -26.26 -8.62 3.50
CA ARG A 269 -27.17 -8.24 2.42
C ARG A 269 -28.12 -7.15 2.92
N GLY A 270 -28.23 -6.07 2.16
CA GLY A 270 -29.15 -4.98 2.46
C GLY A 270 -30.61 -5.32 2.11
N LYS A 271 -31.53 -4.41 2.45
CA LYS A 271 -32.97 -4.53 2.16
C LYS A 271 -33.25 -4.65 0.65
N ALA A 272 -32.53 -3.89 -0.18
CA ALA A 272 -32.73 -3.90 -1.63
C ALA A 272 -32.21 -5.20 -2.27
N LYS A 273 -32.94 -5.70 -3.27
CA LYS A 273 -32.56 -6.91 -4.01
C LYS A 273 -31.17 -6.73 -4.64
N GLY A 274 -30.28 -7.71 -4.40
CA GLY A 274 -28.90 -7.68 -4.90
C GLY A 274 -27.97 -6.69 -4.19
N SER A 275 -28.41 -6.08 -3.08
CA SER A 275 -27.57 -5.20 -2.28
C SER A 275 -26.68 -6.02 -1.34
N PHE A 276 -25.37 -5.87 -1.45
CA PHE A 276 -24.39 -6.46 -0.54
C PHE A 276 -23.44 -5.36 -0.05
N TRP A 277 -23.12 -5.39 1.24
CA TRP A 277 -22.35 -4.35 1.93
C TRP A 277 -21.20 -4.98 2.70
N TYR A 278 -20.10 -4.25 2.75
CA TYR A 278 -18.95 -4.52 3.58
C TYR A 278 -18.70 -3.30 4.48
N GLU A 279 -18.63 -3.50 5.78
CA GLU A 279 -18.29 -2.45 6.74
C GLU A 279 -17.15 -2.90 7.66
N PRO A 280 -15.90 -2.47 7.41
CA PRO A 280 -14.83 -2.66 8.37
C PRO A 280 -15.00 -1.69 9.54
N VAL A 281 -14.78 -2.20 10.75
CA VAL A 281 -14.80 -1.45 12.01
C VAL A 281 -13.47 -1.70 12.71
N PHE A 282 -12.69 -0.66 12.97
CA PHE A 282 -11.33 -0.80 13.51
C PHE A 282 -10.96 0.36 14.42
N GLN A 283 -9.97 0.14 15.29
CA GLN A 283 -9.42 1.20 16.13
C GLN A 283 -8.21 1.84 15.47
N VAL A 284 -8.05 3.13 15.71
CA VAL A 284 -6.87 3.90 15.31
C VAL A 284 -6.25 4.50 16.57
N ILE A 285 -4.96 4.27 16.74
CA ILE A 285 -4.13 5.04 17.68
C ILE A 285 -3.77 6.34 16.96
N THR A 286 -4.43 7.44 17.32
CA THR A 286 -4.14 8.74 16.72
C THR A 286 -2.70 9.16 16.99
N LEU A 287 -2.19 10.14 16.23
CA LEU A 287 -0.86 10.70 16.47
C LEU A 287 -0.72 11.35 17.87
N GLU A 288 -1.81 11.74 18.50
CA GLU A 288 -1.88 12.15 19.92
C GLU A 288 -2.04 10.98 20.92
N GLY A 289 -1.95 9.73 20.47
CA GLY A 289 -2.05 8.55 21.33
C GLY A 289 -3.46 8.21 21.79
N LYS A 290 -4.50 8.80 21.21
CA LYS A 290 -5.90 8.49 21.56
C LYS A 290 -6.38 7.29 20.76
N MET A 291 -7.18 6.43 21.40
CA MET A 291 -7.88 5.34 20.72
C MET A 291 -9.23 5.84 20.19
N VAL A 292 -9.46 5.73 18.89
CA VAL A 292 -10.73 6.09 18.25
C VAL A 292 -11.24 4.98 17.35
N TRP A 293 -12.54 4.74 17.35
CA TRP A 293 -13.18 3.79 16.43
C TRP A 293 -13.43 4.44 15.07
N ARG A 294 -13.11 3.71 14.01
CA ARG A 294 -13.41 4.04 12.62
C ARG A 294 -14.30 2.97 12.02
N ARG A 295 -15.23 3.40 11.17
CA ARG A 295 -16.14 2.55 10.43
C ARG A 295 -16.27 3.08 9.02
N ARG A 296 -16.22 2.18 8.04
CA ARG A 296 -16.40 2.51 6.62
C ARG A 296 -17.53 1.68 6.03
N LYS A 297 -18.12 2.18 4.96
CA LYS A 297 -19.23 1.51 4.30
C LYS A 297 -18.99 1.35 2.82
N TYR A 298 -18.63 0.14 2.44
CA TYR A 298 -18.36 -0.26 1.06
C TYR A 298 -19.60 -0.87 0.44
N ARG A 299 -19.91 -0.43 -0.77
CA ARG A 299 -20.84 -1.13 -1.64
C ARG A 299 -20.10 -2.29 -2.30
N VAL A 300 -20.66 -3.49 -2.21
CA VAL A 300 -20.10 -4.68 -2.83
C VAL A 300 -20.92 -5.09 -4.05
N LYS A 301 -20.24 -5.40 -5.16
CA LYS A 301 -20.82 -5.99 -6.36
C LYS A 301 -20.10 -7.28 -6.71
N ARG A 302 -20.85 -8.29 -7.16
CA ARG A 302 -20.30 -9.54 -7.69
C ARG A 302 -19.40 -9.26 -8.90
N GLY A 303 -18.27 -9.94 -8.97
CA GLY A 303 -17.51 -10.09 -10.20
C GLY A 303 -18.18 -11.08 -11.15
N LYS A 304 -17.55 -11.33 -12.30
CA LYS A 304 -18.08 -12.31 -13.27
C LYS A 304 -17.93 -13.75 -12.80
N ILE A 305 -16.90 -14.02 -12.00
CA ILE A 305 -16.56 -15.36 -11.49
C ILE A 305 -16.96 -15.40 -10.01
N PRO A 306 -17.67 -16.44 -9.53
CA PRO A 306 -17.86 -16.66 -8.10
C PRO A 306 -16.55 -16.57 -7.32
N GLY A 307 -16.59 -15.98 -6.12
CA GLY A 307 -15.39 -15.69 -5.33
C GLY A 307 -14.66 -14.40 -5.69
N THR A 308 -15.10 -13.66 -6.71
CA THR A 308 -14.54 -12.34 -7.08
C THR A 308 -15.55 -11.21 -6.92
N PHE A 309 -15.10 -10.02 -6.51
CA PHE A 309 -15.97 -8.91 -6.16
C PHE A 309 -15.35 -7.53 -6.44
N TYR A 310 -16.20 -6.52 -6.64
CA TYR A 310 -15.82 -5.12 -6.74
C TYR A 310 -16.38 -4.35 -5.54
N PHE A 311 -15.49 -3.74 -4.77
CA PHE A 311 -15.84 -2.91 -3.63
C PHE A 311 -15.65 -1.44 -4.01
N SER A 312 -16.54 -0.57 -3.53
CA SER A 312 -16.45 0.87 -3.76
C SER A 312 -16.89 1.64 -2.53
N VAL A 313 -16.12 2.65 -2.15
CA VAL A 313 -16.37 3.53 -1.00
C VAL A 313 -16.02 4.96 -1.36
N LEU A 314 -16.77 5.92 -0.82
CA LEU A 314 -16.31 7.29 -0.67
C LEU A 314 -15.80 7.42 0.76
N ASP A 315 -14.48 7.50 0.93
CA ASP A 315 -13.86 7.63 2.24
C ASP A 315 -13.04 8.92 2.31
N ASN A 316 -13.27 9.72 3.35
CA ASN A 316 -12.59 11.00 3.57
C ASN A 316 -12.56 11.89 2.30
N GLY A 317 -13.64 11.86 1.51
CA GLY A 317 -13.79 12.66 0.29
C GLY A 317 -13.14 12.07 -0.97
N VAL A 318 -12.55 10.88 -0.89
CA VAL A 318 -11.91 10.21 -2.03
C VAL A 318 -12.63 8.90 -2.32
N VAL A 319 -12.98 8.68 -3.59
CA VAL A 319 -13.53 7.39 -4.01
C VAL A 319 -12.40 6.39 -4.16
N SER A 320 -12.50 5.27 -3.43
CA SER A 320 -11.69 4.09 -3.67
C SER A 320 -12.51 3.00 -4.32
N ASN A 321 -11.87 2.29 -5.26
CA ASN A 321 -12.42 1.10 -5.88
C ASN A 321 -11.42 -0.04 -5.74
N GLU A 322 -11.94 -1.22 -5.41
CA GLU A 322 -11.12 -2.40 -5.11
C GLU A 322 -11.70 -3.63 -5.78
N PHE A 323 -10.81 -4.54 -6.17
CA PHE A 323 -11.12 -5.86 -6.68
C PHE A 323 -10.69 -6.88 -5.64
N TRP A 324 -11.66 -7.59 -5.07
CA TRP A 324 -11.47 -8.57 -4.02
C TRP A 324 -11.64 -9.98 -4.54
N THR A 325 -10.85 -10.90 -4.00
CA THR A 325 -10.85 -12.33 -4.32
C THR A 325 -10.85 -13.13 -3.02
N ILE A 326 -11.81 -14.05 -2.89
CA ILE A 326 -11.78 -15.07 -1.84
C ILE A 326 -10.73 -16.10 -2.26
N VAL A 327 -9.62 -16.17 -1.53
CA VAL A 327 -8.49 -17.03 -1.87
C VAL A 327 -8.71 -18.44 -1.34
N ASP A 328 -9.07 -18.52 -0.07
CA ASP A 328 -9.46 -19.76 0.60
C ASP A 328 -10.26 -19.42 1.87
N VAL A 329 -11.12 -20.35 2.29
CA VAL A 329 -11.85 -20.32 3.56
C VAL A 329 -11.90 -21.76 4.07
N SER A 330 -11.51 -21.97 5.33
CA SER A 330 -11.53 -23.30 5.93
C SER A 330 -12.95 -23.86 5.94
N ASP A 331 -13.08 -25.18 5.77
CA ASP A 331 -14.40 -25.81 5.64
C ASP A 331 -15.25 -25.66 6.89
N ASP A 332 -14.64 -25.40 8.04
CA ASP A 332 -15.28 -25.14 9.34
C ASP A 332 -15.42 -23.65 9.68
N PHE A 333 -14.98 -22.74 8.81
CA PHE A 333 -14.91 -21.29 9.03
C PHE A 333 -13.97 -20.86 10.18
N SER A 334 -13.06 -21.71 10.64
CA SER A 334 -11.99 -21.31 11.57
C SER A 334 -11.06 -20.22 11.01
N TRP A 335 -10.91 -20.10 9.69
CA TRP A 335 -10.21 -18.97 9.07
C TRP A 335 -10.63 -18.70 7.62
N GLY A 336 -10.35 -17.49 7.13
CA GLY A 336 -10.51 -17.07 5.75
C GLY A 336 -9.37 -16.16 5.30
N LEU A 337 -8.95 -16.30 4.04
CA LEU A 337 -7.95 -15.45 3.40
C LEU A 337 -8.56 -14.73 2.20
N PHE A 338 -8.48 -13.40 2.21
CA PHE A 338 -9.05 -12.55 1.19
C PHE A 338 -7.96 -11.65 0.60
N HIS A 339 -7.84 -11.62 -0.72
CA HIS A 339 -6.88 -10.75 -1.42
C HIS A 339 -7.59 -9.58 -2.09
N TYR A 340 -6.96 -8.41 -2.10
CA TYR A 340 -7.50 -7.22 -2.75
C TYR A 340 -6.44 -6.47 -3.57
N ASN A 341 -6.89 -5.89 -4.68
CA ASN A 341 -6.19 -4.86 -5.43
C ASN A 341 -7.07 -3.61 -5.45
N GLY A 342 -6.55 -2.46 -5.03
CA GLY A 342 -7.32 -1.23 -4.91
C GLY A 342 -6.63 -0.01 -5.50
N ALA A 343 -7.43 1.04 -5.73
CA ALA A 343 -6.91 2.35 -6.09
C ALA A 343 -7.84 3.47 -5.63
N ALA A 344 -7.25 4.42 -4.90
CA ALA A 344 -7.81 5.75 -4.68
C ALA A 344 -7.33 6.65 -5.84
N ARG A 345 -8.02 6.51 -6.99
CA ARG A 345 -7.57 7.01 -8.29
C ARG A 345 -7.15 8.49 -8.26
N VAL A 346 -8.01 9.35 -7.72
CA VAL A 346 -7.79 10.81 -7.66
C VAL A 346 -6.87 11.25 -6.53
N ALA A 347 -6.48 10.33 -5.64
CA ALA A 347 -5.40 10.54 -4.67
C ALA A 347 -4.06 10.00 -5.20
N GLY A 348 -4.04 9.45 -6.42
CA GLY A 348 -2.83 8.94 -7.03
C GLY A 348 -2.30 7.65 -6.41
N GLN A 349 -3.10 6.96 -5.59
CA GLN A 349 -2.67 5.77 -4.86
C GLN A 349 -3.22 4.49 -5.49
N SER A 350 -2.36 3.49 -5.57
CA SER A 350 -2.72 2.12 -5.93
C SER A 350 -2.07 1.20 -4.91
N TYR A 351 -2.79 0.16 -4.54
CA TYR A 351 -2.40 -0.71 -3.45
C TYR A 351 -2.90 -2.13 -3.68
N SER A 352 -2.27 -3.07 -3.01
CA SER A 352 -2.66 -4.47 -2.98
C SER A 352 -2.41 -5.00 -1.57
N GLY A 353 -3.10 -6.08 -1.21
CA GLY A 353 -2.96 -6.69 0.09
C GLY A 353 -3.68 -8.02 0.16
N ALA A 354 -3.44 -8.74 1.25
CA ALA A 354 -4.29 -9.83 1.68
C ALA A 354 -4.58 -9.70 3.17
N VAL A 355 -5.77 -10.11 3.56
CA VAL A 355 -6.26 -10.10 4.94
C VAL A 355 -6.56 -11.54 5.34
N LEU A 356 -5.85 -12.01 6.37
CA LEU A 356 -6.15 -13.25 7.07
C LEU A 356 -7.12 -12.93 8.22
N ALA A 357 -8.21 -13.66 8.29
CA ALA A 357 -9.25 -13.43 9.29
C ALA A 357 -9.70 -14.75 9.93
N SER A 358 -10.19 -14.67 11.16
CA SER A 358 -10.74 -15.77 11.94
C SER A 358 -11.92 -15.25 12.78
N PRO A 359 -12.79 -16.12 13.32
CA PRO A 359 -13.91 -15.67 14.14
C PRO A 359 -13.48 -14.88 15.39
N ASP A 360 -12.37 -15.27 16.02
CA ASP A 360 -11.90 -14.70 17.29
C ASP A 360 -10.69 -13.77 17.14
N GLY A 361 -10.10 -13.68 15.94
CA GLY A 361 -8.91 -12.88 15.67
C GLY A 361 -7.61 -13.57 16.11
N ALA A 362 -7.67 -14.86 16.47
CA ALA A 362 -6.51 -15.70 16.72
C ALA A 362 -5.96 -16.30 15.41
N TYR A 363 -4.66 -16.58 15.40
CA TYR A 363 -4.00 -17.23 14.27
C TYR A 363 -4.55 -18.65 14.06
N PRO A 364 -4.67 -19.14 12.81
CA PRO A 364 -5.09 -20.51 12.55
C PRO A 364 -4.23 -21.56 13.28
N LYS A 365 -4.85 -22.67 13.67
CA LYS A 365 -4.19 -23.80 14.34
C LYS A 365 -3.08 -24.38 13.46
N GLU A 366 -2.05 -24.98 14.08
CA GLU A 366 -0.89 -25.55 13.37
C GLU A 366 -1.29 -26.59 12.30
N ALA A 367 -2.39 -27.34 12.51
CA ALA A 367 -2.92 -28.29 11.54
C ALA A 367 -3.35 -27.64 10.21
N GLU A 368 -3.77 -26.37 10.23
CA GLU A 368 -4.20 -25.62 9.04
C GLU A 368 -3.04 -24.91 8.33
N ARG A 369 -1.83 -24.93 8.93
CA ARG A 369 -0.70 -24.13 8.48
C ARG A 369 -0.29 -24.43 7.03
N GLY A 370 -0.29 -25.71 6.63
CA GLY A 370 0.00 -26.11 5.25
C GLY A 370 -1.00 -25.57 4.22
N ARG A 371 -2.30 -25.53 4.59
CA ARG A 371 -3.37 -24.98 3.75
C ARG A 371 -3.25 -23.46 3.65
N LEU A 372 -2.99 -22.79 4.78
CA LEU A 372 -2.75 -21.35 4.83
C LEU A 372 -1.55 -20.94 3.96
N PHE A 373 -0.41 -21.64 4.07
CA PHE A 373 0.76 -21.37 3.22
C PHE A 373 0.42 -21.50 1.73
N SER A 374 -0.27 -22.57 1.35
CA SER A 374 -0.69 -22.78 -0.05
C SER A 374 -1.61 -21.66 -0.54
N ALA A 375 -2.46 -21.12 0.33
CA ALA A 375 -3.33 -19.99 0.01
C ALA A 375 -2.53 -18.68 -0.14
N LEU A 376 -1.58 -18.41 0.76
CA LEU A 376 -0.69 -17.23 0.68
C LEU A 376 0.21 -17.25 -0.57
N GLU A 377 0.69 -18.43 -0.99
CA GLU A 377 1.47 -18.56 -2.23
C GLU A 377 0.67 -18.18 -3.48
N LYS A 378 -0.64 -18.45 -3.52
CA LYS A 378 -1.52 -17.99 -4.62
C LYS A 378 -1.58 -16.46 -4.69
N CYS A 379 -1.39 -15.78 -3.56
CA CYS A 379 -1.29 -14.33 -3.49
C CYS A 379 0.12 -13.80 -3.84
N GLY A 380 1.12 -14.67 -3.91
CA GLY A 380 2.52 -14.26 -3.99
C GLY A 380 3.03 -13.62 -2.69
N ILE A 381 2.46 -14.02 -1.55
CA ILE A 381 2.77 -13.48 -0.21
C ILE A 381 3.39 -14.59 0.64
N LYS A 382 4.36 -14.25 1.47
CA LYS A 382 4.94 -15.11 2.50
C LYS A 382 4.35 -14.77 3.86
N GLU A 383 4.27 -15.76 4.75
CA GLU A 383 3.68 -15.60 6.08
C GLU A 383 4.32 -14.46 6.89
N TRP A 384 5.64 -14.28 6.80
CA TRP A 384 6.37 -13.22 7.49
C TRP A 384 6.14 -11.81 6.92
N GLU A 385 5.49 -11.69 5.75
CA GLU A 385 5.07 -10.40 5.18
C GLU A 385 3.71 -9.95 5.76
N LEU A 386 3.07 -10.76 6.60
CA LEU A 386 1.82 -10.40 7.27
C LEU A 386 2.10 -9.66 8.59
N PHE A 387 1.45 -8.51 8.75
CA PHE A 387 1.47 -7.74 9.98
C PHE A 387 0.31 -8.16 10.88
N THR A 388 0.62 -8.69 12.06
CA THR A 388 -0.38 -9.12 13.03
C THR A 388 -1.16 -7.93 13.60
N VAL A 389 -2.48 -8.09 13.69
CA VAL A 389 -3.39 -7.14 14.32
C VAL A 389 -3.42 -7.37 15.83
N ASN A 390 -3.30 -6.28 16.59
CA ASN A 390 -3.50 -6.34 18.04
C ASN A 390 -5.00 -6.44 18.38
N ASN A 391 -5.40 -7.61 18.88
CA ASN A 391 -6.79 -7.95 19.20
C ASN A 391 -7.08 -8.02 20.72
N CYS A 392 -6.16 -7.56 21.58
CA CYS A 392 -6.20 -7.81 23.03
C CYS A 392 -7.17 -6.93 23.84
N SER A 393 -7.60 -5.76 23.34
CA SER A 393 -8.31 -4.75 24.16
C SER A 393 -9.43 -4.01 23.40
N CYS A 394 -10.37 -4.76 22.83
CA CYS A 394 -11.45 -4.21 21.99
C CYS A 394 -12.69 -3.85 22.81
N LYS A 395 -12.68 -2.66 23.43
CA LYS A 395 -13.83 -2.18 24.23
C LYS A 395 -14.91 -1.56 23.35
N ASP A 396 -16.14 -2.03 23.54
CA ASP A 396 -17.37 -1.49 22.95
C ASP A 396 -17.26 -1.20 21.45
N PRO A 397 -16.93 -2.21 20.61
CA PRO A 397 -16.85 -2.00 19.17
C PRO A 397 -18.23 -1.58 18.63
N PRO A 398 -18.31 -0.52 17.78
CA PRO A 398 -19.57 -0.02 17.24
C PRO A 398 -20.06 -0.92 16.10
N LEU A 399 -20.46 -2.14 16.48
CA LEU A 399 -20.94 -3.19 15.59
C LEU A 399 -22.43 -3.05 15.29
N GLY A 400 -22.98 -4.05 14.61
CA GLY A 400 -24.38 -4.10 14.21
C GLY A 400 -24.59 -3.72 12.75
N VAL A 401 -25.65 -4.26 12.18
CA VAL A 401 -26.07 -4.05 10.79
C VAL A 401 -27.42 -3.33 10.74
N PRO A 402 -27.76 -2.65 9.64
CA PRO A 402 -29.07 -2.04 9.49
C PRO A 402 -30.20 -3.06 9.68
N GLU A 403 -31.27 -2.65 10.34
CA GLU A 403 -32.47 -3.48 10.53
C GLU A 403 -32.97 -4.04 9.18
N GLY A 404 -33.43 -5.29 9.16
CA GLY A 404 -33.90 -5.96 7.94
C GLY A 404 -32.78 -6.41 6.99
N SER A 405 -31.52 -6.36 7.42
CA SER A 405 -30.41 -7.02 6.71
C SER A 405 -30.56 -8.53 6.77
N ARG A 406 -30.13 -9.21 5.71
CA ARG A 406 -30.09 -10.68 5.65
C ARG A 406 -28.65 -11.16 5.73
N LEU A 407 -28.46 -12.27 6.43
CA LEU A 407 -27.15 -12.82 6.74
C LEU A 407 -26.79 -13.85 5.69
N HIS A 408 -27.06 -15.13 5.91
CA HIS A 408 -26.78 -16.20 4.94
C HIS A 408 -27.96 -16.46 4.00
N SER A 409 -27.65 -16.96 2.80
CA SER A 409 -28.65 -17.32 1.78
C SER A 409 -28.78 -18.82 1.59
N ILE A 410 -27.67 -19.57 1.66
CA ILE A 410 -27.62 -21.00 1.34
C ILE A 410 -26.72 -21.81 2.28
N ILE A 411 -25.67 -21.22 2.86
CA ILE A 411 -24.82 -21.91 3.83
C ILE A 411 -25.50 -21.85 5.18
N ASN A 412 -25.89 -23.00 5.73
CA ASN A 412 -26.31 -23.10 7.12
C ASN A 412 -25.10 -23.37 8.01
N LEU A 413 -24.90 -22.54 9.03
CA LEU A 413 -23.85 -22.74 10.02
C LEU A 413 -24.32 -23.57 11.22
N GLU A 414 -25.62 -23.83 11.37
CA GLU A 414 -26.27 -24.47 12.54
C GLU A 414 -25.54 -25.70 13.09
N ASP A 415 -24.96 -26.55 12.24
CA ASP A 415 -24.34 -27.82 12.65
C ASP A 415 -22.87 -27.73 13.09
N LYS A 416 -22.21 -26.56 13.00
CA LYS A 416 -20.80 -26.41 13.41
C LYS A 416 -20.73 -25.90 14.84
N SER A 417 -20.39 -26.79 15.79
CA SER A 417 -20.26 -26.42 17.20
C SER A 417 -19.10 -25.44 17.39
N TRP A 418 -19.42 -24.25 17.89
CA TRP A 418 -18.43 -23.27 18.34
C TRP A 418 -17.66 -23.74 19.60
N ALA A 419 -18.15 -24.79 20.26
CA ALA A 419 -17.69 -25.24 21.58
C ALA A 419 -16.34 -25.98 21.63
N SER A 420 -15.56 -26.00 20.55
CA SER A 420 -14.27 -26.72 20.49
C SER A 420 -13.12 -25.92 19.88
N LEU A 421 -13.21 -24.58 19.88
CA LEU A 421 -12.10 -23.70 19.52
C LEU A 421 -11.41 -23.14 20.76
#